data_AF-A0A9X0B9F2-F1
#
_entry.id   AF-A0A9X0B9F2-F1
#
_cell.length_a   1.000
_cell.length_b   1.000
_cell.length_c   1.000
_cell.angle_alpha   90.00
_cell.angle_beta   90.00
_cell.angle_gamma   90.00
#
_symmetry.space_group_name_H-M   'P 1'
#
loop_
_entity.id
_entity.type
_entity.pdbx_description
1 polymer ?
#
loop_
_entity_poly.entity_id
_entity_poly.type
_entity_poly.pdbx_seq_one_letter_code
_entity_poly.pdbx_strand_id
1 'polypeptide(L)'
;MAGDKKPRGIRHDRHCYHCRMNGIKCDLNRPRCQPCQQQDVSCQYPQRVKWMSEKTTPAVKTSPQTSPSLSLSPLSTIPAEQHDSIQVGQTDLHANIPINLYGFIDLLSHFYQEIQSSKQELPEEAIELISRTLSFARSRLQGTDDKDSIQSHLTAISNLSKVIESAHPVALFGIGTFAMFEVCCGPFGQWHRHVQGARSLLDLHCHNQTDIDNLTQQIPGLADVLAYLVWFDVTGTLVREDGALIFDDWHRNILHQSFFSSVGCPPDTYDLFVHLAKQESEFESRSRNALSIAELSTMAMDQVLRLDSSDQTDRGLAAAVYRYAGAIVAFARLYRHHDQDQDQPGPCPRAIIQIKIN
;
A
#
# COMPACT_ATOMS: atom_id res chain seq x y z
N MET A 1 -14.01 48.81 11.56
CA MET A 1 -13.59 48.20 10.28
C MET A 1 -13.54 46.70 10.47
N ALA A 2 -14.49 45.97 9.87
CA ALA A 2 -14.58 44.52 9.99
C ALA A 2 -13.55 43.87 9.05
N GLY A 3 -12.64 43.07 9.62
CA GLY A 3 -11.59 42.40 8.86
C GLY A 3 -12.15 41.28 7.99
N ASP A 4 -11.86 41.36 6.68
CA ASP A 4 -12.14 40.32 5.71
C ASP A 4 -11.39 39.03 6.06
N LYS A 5 -12.14 38.04 6.55
CA LYS A 5 -11.63 36.68 6.75
C LYS A 5 -11.65 35.99 5.38
N LYS A 6 -10.47 35.56 4.90
CA LYS A 6 -10.31 34.68 3.74
C LYS A 6 -11.34 33.52 3.81
N PRO A 7 -12.05 33.18 2.72
CA PRO A 7 -13.03 32.12 2.74
C PRO A 7 -12.34 30.80 3.10
N ARG A 8 -12.76 30.17 4.21
CA ARG A 8 -12.34 28.81 4.54
C ARG A 8 -12.78 27.92 3.39
N GLY A 9 -11.81 27.29 2.72
CA GLY A 9 -12.07 26.36 1.62
C GLY A 9 -13.17 25.36 2.00
N ILE A 10 -14.13 25.18 1.10
CA ILE A 10 -15.27 24.29 1.32
C ILE A 10 -14.72 22.86 1.42
N ARG A 11 -14.95 22.21 2.56
CA ARG A 11 -14.56 20.82 2.78
C ARG A 11 -15.58 19.90 2.11
N HIS A 12 -15.26 19.43 0.92
CA HIS A 12 -16.14 18.55 0.12
C HIS A 12 -16.16 17.09 0.60
N ASP A 13 -15.35 16.73 1.59
CA ASP A 13 -15.19 15.34 2.08
C ASP A 13 -16.44 14.77 2.76
N ARG A 14 -17.41 15.63 3.10
CA ARG A 14 -18.64 15.25 3.80
C ARG A 14 -19.88 15.32 2.92
N HIS A 15 -19.78 15.87 1.71
CA HIS A 15 -20.93 16.03 0.83
C HIS A 15 -21.52 14.66 0.47
N CYS A 16 -22.85 14.61 0.28
CA CYS A 16 -23.46 13.45 -0.35
C CYS A 16 -22.92 13.27 -1.79
N TYR A 17 -23.03 12.06 -2.34
CA TYR A 17 -22.52 11.72 -3.68
C TYR A 17 -23.03 12.68 -4.75
N HIS A 18 -24.34 12.98 -4.76
CA HIS A 18 -24.93 13.90 -5.73
C HIS A 18 -24.35 15.31 -5.64
N CYS A 19 -24.27 15.89 -4.44
CA CYS A 19 -23.70 17.23 -4.29
C CYS A 19 -22.20 17.28 -4.61
N ARG A 20 -21.48 16.19 -4.35
CA ARG A 20 -20.05 16.07 -4.69
C ARG A 20 -19.84 16.04 -6.20
N MET A 21 -20.61 15.22 -6.93
CA MET A 21 -20.50 15.09 -8.38
C MET A 21 -20.87 16.38 -9.12
N ASN A 22 -21.86 17.11 -8.61
CA ASN A 22 -22.34 18.35 -9.24
C ASN A 22 -21.62 19.60 -8.74
N GLY A 23 -20.60 19.48 -7.89
CA GLY A 23 -19.85 20.64 -7.36
C GLY A 23 -20.68 21.61 -6.51
N ILE A 24 -21.86 21.20 -6.04
CA ILE A 24 -22.77 22.04 -5.23
C ILE A 24 -22.53 21.84 -3.74
N LYS A 25 -22.82 22.88 -2.94
CA LYS A 25 -22.66 22.85 -1.48
C LYS A 25 -23.71 21.91 -0.86
N CYS A 26 -23.24 20.89 -0.12
CA CYS A 26 -24.12 20.03 0.65
C CYS A 26 -24.35 20.62 2.04
N ASP A 27 -25.60 20.70 2.48
CA ASP A 27 -26.00 21.14 3.82
C ASP A 27 -25.90 20.03 4.88
N LEU A 28 -25.54 18.80 4.46
CA LEU A 28 -25.27 17.65 5.33
C LEU A 28 -26.47 17.16 6.16
N ASN A 29 -27.68 17.64 5.86
CA ASN A 29 -28.89 17.19 6.53
C ASN A 29 -29.18 15.71 6.18
N ARG A 30 -29.51 14.92 7.20
CA ARG A 30 -29.85 13.50 7.08
C ARG A 30 -31.35 13.31 7.38
N PRO A 31 -32.08 12.45 6.66
CA PRO A 31 -31.59 11.47 5.66
C PRO A 31 -31.31 12.05 4.27
N ARG A 32 -31.94 13.17 3.89
CA ARG A 32 -31.71 13.86 2.60
C ARG A 32 -31.23 15.29 2.84
N CYS A 33 -30.26 15.73 2.05
CA CYS A 33 -29.76 17.09 2.03
C CYS A 33 -30.76 18.00 1.27
N GLN A 34 -30.88 19.28 1.60
CA GLN A 34 -31.88 20.16 1.00
C GLN A 34 -31.72 20.27 -0.54
N PRO A 35 -30.51 20.41 -1.11
CA PRO A 35 -30.33 20.38 -2.57
C PRO A 35 -30.89 19.12 -3.25
N CYS A 36 -30.68 17.94 -2.66
CA CYS A 36 -31.20 16.68 -3.21
C CYS A 36 -32.71 16.55 -3.02
N GLN A 37 -33.27 17.14 -1.96
CA GLN A 37 -34.71 17.17 -1.74
C GLN A 37 -35.41 18.08 -2.76
N GLN A 38 -34.83 19.23 -3.08
CA GLN A 38 -35.40 20.18 -4.06
C GLN A 38 -35.38 19.64 -5.49
N GLN A 39 -34.36 18.85 -5.83
CA GLN A 39 -34.21 18.26 -7.16
C GLN A 39 -34.88 16.88 -7.28
N ASP A 40 -35.52 16.42 -6.20
CA ASP A 40 -36.05 15.08 -6.01
C ASP A 40 -35.13 13.94 -6.50
N VAL A 41 -33.85 14.04 -6.17
CA VAL A 41 -32.83 13.05 -6.50
C VAL A 41 -32.40 12.24 -5.29
N SER A 42 -31.79 11.08 -5.53
CA SER A 42 -31.24 10.22 -4.48
C SER A 42 -30.13 10.94 -3.71
N CYS A 43 -30.23 10.97 -2.38
CA CYS A 43 -29.25 11.56 -1.49
C CYS A 43 -28.54 10.47 -0.70
N GLN A 44 -27.36 10.05 -1.16
CA GLN A 44 -26.54 9.05 -0.48
C GLN A 44 -25.26 9.68 0.06
N TYR A 45 -25.01 9.51 1.36
CA TYR A 45 -23.77 9.94 1.98
C TYR A 45 -22.74 8.80 1.95
N PRO A 46 -21.43 9.11 1.83
CA PRO A 46 -20.39 8.12 2.04
C PRO A 46 -20.57 7.49 3.43
N GLN A 47 -20.69 6.16 3.48
CA GLN A 47 -20.76 5.44 4.74
C GLN A 47 -19.38 5.50 5.40
N ARG A 48 -19.33 5.96 6.64
CA ARG A 48 -18.11 6.00 7.47
C ARG A 48 -18.31 5.10 8.66
N VAL A 49 -17.48 4.07 8.79
CA VAL A 49 -17.45 3.23 9.99
C VAL A 49 -16.77 4.04 11.10
N LYS A 50 -17.51 4.32 12.17
CA LYS A 50 -16.99 4.99 13.37
C LYS A 50 -16.67 3.91 14.39
N TRP A 51 -15.40 3.52 14.46
CA TRP A 51 -14.92 2.57 15.48
C TRP A 51 -15.00 3.24 16.85
N MET A 52 -15.71 2.62 17.79
CA MET A 52 -15.74 3.06 19.17
C MET A 52 -14.39 2.72 19.80
N SER A 53 -13.52 3.70 19.96
CA SER A 53 -12.32 3.53 20.78
C SER A 53 -12.74 3.20 22.21
N GLU A 54 -12.14 2.16 22.78
CA GLU A 54 -12.19 1.90 24.21
C GLU A 54 -11.62 3.11 24.98
N LYS A 55 -12.19 3.36 26.15
CA LYS A 55 -11.91 4.52 27.01
C LYS A 55 -10.43 4.59 27.37
N THR A 56 -9.73 5.61 26.87
CA THR A 56 -8.39 5.98 27.34
C THR A 56 -8.49 6.66 28.71
N THR A 57 -7.97 6.02 29.76
CA THR A 57 -7.57 6.69 31.01
C THR A 57 -6.10 7.14 30.89
N PRO A 58 -5.70 8.29 31.47
CA PRO A 58 -4.48 9.00 31.06
C PRO A 58 -3.21 8.62 31.84
N ALA A 59 -2.11 8.60 31.09
CA ALA A 59 -0.72 8.98 31.38
C ALA A 59 -0.13 8.79 32.80
N VAL A 60 0.96 8.02 32.87
CA VAL A 60 2.02 8.20 33.88
C VAL A 60 3.34 8.50 33.16
N LYS A 61 3.91 9.65 33.53
CA LYS A 61 5.23 10.15 33.13
C LYS A 61 6.32 9.41 33.91
N THR A 62 7.41 9.01 33.27
CA THR A 62 8.68 8.82 33.99
C THR A 62 9.87 9.16 33.10
N SER A 63 10.71 10.04 33.64
CA SER A 63 11.94 10.60 33.07
C SER A 63 13.12 9.60 33.08
N PRO A 64 14.22 9.89 32.34
CA PRO A 64 15.26 8.93 32.00
C PRO A 64 16.38 8.84 33.05
N GLN A 65 16.97 7.65 33.20
CA GLN A 65 18.23 7.44 33.90
C GLN A 65 19.35 6.99 32.94
N THR A 66 20.53 7.46 33.30
CA THR A 66 21.78 7.61 32.54
C THR A 66 22.72 6.41 32.73
N SER A 67 23.25 5.84 31.63
CA SER A 67 24.63 5.31 31.40
C SER A 67 25.18 4.15 32.29
N PRO A 68 26.15 3.30 31.85
CA PRO A 68 27.27 3.65 30.96
C PRO A 68 27.75 2.60 29.92
N SER A 69 28.59 3.16 29.04
CA SER A 69 29.42 2.67 27.95
C SER A 69 30.57 1.71 28.31
N LEU A 70 30.83 0.73 27.42
CA LEU A 70 32.11 0.06 27.12
C LEU A 70 31.98 -0.53 25.70
N SER A 71 32.94 -0.68 24.80
CA SER A 71 34.27 -0.15 24.48
C SER A 71 34.60 -0.76 23.11
N LEU A 72 35.22 -0.01 22.20
CA LEU A 72 35.69 -0.47 20.88
C LEU A 72 36.83 -1.51 21.03
N SER A 73 36.95 -2.52 20.16
CA SER A 73 37.71 -2.54 18.87
C SER A 73 37.94 -4.03 18.47
N PRO A 74 38.68 -4.39 17.38
CA PRO A 74 38.47 -4.10 15.97
C PRO A 74 38.55 -5.36 15.05
N LEU A 75 38.11 -5.19 13.80
CA LEU A 75 38.61 -5.77 12.52
C LEU A 75 39.01 -7.26 12.43
N SER A 76 38.33 -8.01 11.55
CA SER A 76 38.95 -9.05 10.73
C SER A 76 38.24 -9.18 9.38
N THR A 77 39.05 -9.35 8.35
CA THR A 77 38.76 -9.25 6.92
C THR A 77 38.91 -10.64 6.30
N ILE A 78 38.26 -10.85 5.13
CA ILE A 78 38.54 -11.85 4.06
C ILE A 78 37.87 -13.23 4.25
N PRO A 79 37.46 -13.97 3.18
CA PRO A 79 37.07 -13.64 1.80
C PRO A 79 35.67 -14.16 1.39
N ALA A 80 35.25 -13.75 0.19
CA ALA A 80 34.18 -14.33 -0.60
C ALA A 80 34.39 -15.82 -0.89
N GLU A 81 33.33 -16.63 -0.70
CA GLU A 81 33.19 -17.93 -1.34
C GLU A 81 31.92 -17.95 -2.20
N GLN A 82 32.15 -18.23 -3.48
CA GLN A 82 31.14 -18.51 -4.49
C GLN A 82 30.41 -19.79 -4.11
N HIS A 83 29.13 -19.67 -3.76
CA HIS A 83 28.24 -20.82 -3.68
C HIS A 83 27.42 -20.90 -4.96
N ASP A 84 27.97 -21.65 -5.93
CA ASP A 84 27.22 -22.21 -7.05
C ASP A 84 26.08 -23.05 -6.49
N SER A 85 24.85 -22.54 -6.62
CA SER A 85 23.64 -23.25 -6.22
C SER A 85 22.89 -23.66 -7.48
N ILE A 86 22.96 -24.96 -7.73
CA ILE A 86 22.28 -25.73 -8.77
C ILE A 86 20.78 -25.38 -8.76
N GLN A 87 20.29 -24.71 -9.81
CA GLN A 87 18.88 -24.49 -10.04
C GLN A 87 18.21 -25.80 -10.46
N VAL A 88 17.51 -26.44 -9.52
CA VAL A 88 16.52 -27.47 -9.82
C VAL A 88 15.23 -26.75 -10.20
N GLY A 89 14.80 -26.94 -11.45
CA GLY A 89 13.69 -26.23 -12.07
C GLY A 89 12.36 -26.42 -11.34
N GLN A 90 11.82 -25.34 -10.80
CA GLN A 90 10.39 -25.14 -10.67
C GLN A 90 9.91 -24.42 -11.93
N THR A 91 8.98 -25.05 -12.64
CA THR A 91 8.34 -24.51 -13.85
C THR A 91 7.63 -23.20 -13.56
N ASP A 92 8.08 -22.16 -14.26
CA ASP A 92 7.67 -20.74 -14.26
C ASP A 92 6.23 -20.51 -14.77
N LEU A 93 5.22 -21.14 -14.18
CA LEU A 93 3.81 -20.90 -14.51
C LEU A 93 3.28 -19.55 -13.96
N HIS A 94 4.00 -18.92 -13.02
CA HIS A 94 3.58 -17.68 -12.34
C HIS A 94 4.08 -16.38 -13.00
N ALA A 95 4.95 -16.45 -14.02
CA ALA A 95 5.65 -15.28 -14.57
C ALA A 95 4.77 -14.30 -15.38
N ASN A 96 3.47 -14.58 -15.59
CA ASN A 96 2.64 -13.85 -16.57
C ASN A 96 1.38 -13.17 -15.99
N ILE A 97 1.14 -13.19 -14.67
CA ILE A 97 -0.02 -12.49 -14.12
C ILE A 97 0.30 -10.98 -14.07
N PRO A 98 -0.45 -10.13 -14.81
CA PRO A 98 -0.20 -8.69 -14.81
C PRO A 98 -0.55 -8.08 -13.44
N ILE A 99 0.27 -7.16 -12.94
CA ILE A 99 0.01 -6.49 -11.66
C ILE A 99 -1.04 -5.40 -11.84
N ASN A 100 -2.30 -5.82 -11.82
CA ASN A 100 -3.47 -4.98 -11.81
C ASN A 100 -4.64 -5.71 -11.12
N LEU A 101 -5.79 -5.05 -11.04
CA LEU A 101 -6.98 -5.62 -10.40
C LEU A 101 -7.41 -6.96 -11.00
N TYR A 102 -7.28 -7.12 -12.33
CA TYR A 102 -7.64 -8.36 -13.02
C TYR A 102 -6.65 -9.48 -12.73
N GLY A 103 -5.34 -9.20 -12.79
CA GLY A 103 -4.34 -10.22 -12.48
C GLY A 103 -4.39 -10.68 -11.03
N PHE A 104 -4.71 -9.81 -10.06
CA PHE A 104 -4.95 -10.25 -8.70
C PHE A 104 -6.17 -11.18 -8.56
N ILE A 105 -7.20 -10.99 -9.37
CA ILE A 105 -8.37 -11.87 -9.42
C ILE A 105 -8.05 -13.19 -10.12
N ASP A 106 -7.17 -13.17 -11.12
CA ASP A 106 -6.64 -14.37 -11.76
C ASP A 106 -5.78 -15.17 -10.78
N LEU A 107 -4.96 -14.51 -9.96
CA LEU A 107 -4.20 -15.13 -8.87
C LEU A 107 -5.13 -15.83 -7.87
N LEU A 108 -6.20 -15.15 -7.40
CA LEU A 108 -7.21 -15.77 -6.54
C LEU A 108 -7.91 -16.95 -7.22
N SER A 109 -8.20 -16.83 -8.52
CA SER A 109 -8.86 -17.87 -9.30
C SER A 109 -7.97 -19.11 -9.45
N HIS A 110 -6.69 -18.90 -9.73
CA HIS A 110 -5.69 -19.97 -9.83
C HIS A 110 -5.52 -20.68 -8.49
N PHE A 111 -5.34 -19.92 -7.41
CA PHE A 111 -5.22 -20.51 -6.07
C PHE A 111 -6.47 -21.32 -5.69
N TYR A 112 -7.67 -20.81 -5.99
CA TYR A 112 -8.91 -21.57 -5.75
C TYR A 112 -8.98 -22.87 -6.56
N GLN A 113 -8.55 -22.87 -7.83
CA GLN A 113 -8.48 -24.07 -8.66
C GLN A 113 -7.44 -25.07 -8.14
N GLU A 114 -6.32 -24.59 -7.62
CA GLU A 114 -5.28 -25.41 -7.02
C GLU A 114 -5.79 -26.08 -5.75
N ILE A 115 -6.50 -25.35 -4.87
CA ILE A 115 -7.17 -25.94 -3.69
C ILE A 115 -8.16 -27.03 -4.10
N GLN A 116 -8.92 -26.82 -5.18
CA GLN A 116 -9.92 -27.79 -5.65
C GLN A 116 -9.31 -29.04 -6.29
N SER A 117 -8.15 -28.89 -6.95
CA SER A 117 -7.48 -29.98 -7.68
C SER A 117 -6.46 -30.73 -6.83
N SER A 118 -5.88 -30.07 -5.83
CA SER A 118 -4.97 -30.66 -4.86
C SER A 118 -5.72 -31.32 -3.71
N LYS A 119 -5.08 -32.28 -3.04
CA LYS A 119 -5.50 -32.78 -1.72
C LYS A 119 -4.90 -31.94 -0.59
N GLN A 120 -4.74 -30.64 -0.79
CA GLN A 120 -4.15 -29.80 0.25
C GLN A 120 -5.13 -29.73 1.43
N GLU A 121 -4.66 -30.12 2.61
CA GLU A 121 -5.47 -30.11 3.85
C GLU A 121 -5.58 -28.67 4.37
N LEU A 122 -6.38 -27.85 3.69
CA LEU A 122 -6.78 -26.54 4.20
C LEU A 122 -8.05 -26.68 5.05
N PRO A 123 -8.18 -25.90 6.14
CA PRO A 123 -9.43 -25.80 6.90
C PRO A 123 -10.59 -25.37 5.99
N GLU A 124 -11.79 -25.90 6.25
CA GLU A 124 -12.99 -25.59 5.47
C GLU A 124 -13.27 -24.07 5.44
N GLU A 125 -12.99 -23.38 6.54
CA GLU A 125 -13.13 -21.92 6.67
C GLU A 125 -12.16 -21.17 5.74
N ALA A 126 -10.96 -21.70 5.50
CA ALA A 126 -9.99 -21.11 4.59
C ALA A 126 -10.44 -21.26 3.13
N ILE A 127 -10.97 -22.44 2.77
CA ILE A 127 -11.54 -22.70 1.44
C ILE A 127 -12.76 -21.79 1.20
N GLU A 128 -13.65 -21.67 2.19
CA GLU A 128 -14.79 -20.78 2.11
C GLU A 128 -14.34 -19.33 1.94
N LEU A 129 -13.33 -18.86 2.70
CA LEU A 129 -12.81 -17.50 2.57
C LEU A 129 -12.38 -17.20 1.13
N ILE A 130 -11.56 -18.06 0.51
CA ILE A 130 -11.08 -17.85 -0.86
C ILE A 130 -12.25 -17.82 -1.84
N SER A 131 -13.18 -18.77 -1.74
CA SER A 131 -14.36 -18.84 -2.60
C SER A 131 -15.23 -17.56 -2.52
N ARG A 132 -15.51 -17.09 -1.30
CA ARG A 132 -16.34 -15.90 -1.06
C ARG A 132 -15.65 -14.62 -1.47
N THR A 133 -14.35 -14.52 -1.20
CA THR A 133 -13.53 -13.37 -1.59
C THR A 133 -13.43 -13.25 -3.11
N LEU A 134 -13.22 -14.37 -3.79
CA LEU A 134 -13.22 -14.42 -5.26
C LEU A 134 -14.60 -14.07 -5.85
N SER A 135 -15.68 -14.58 -5.26
CA SER A 135 -17.05 -14.24 -5.66
C SER A 135 -17.33 -12.75 -5.50
N PHE A 136 -16.91 -12.15 -4.38
CA PHE A 136 -17.01 -10.71 -4.15
C PHE A 136 -16.20 -9.92 -5.18
N ALA A 137 -14.95 -10.30 -5.42
CA ALA A 137 -14.08 -9.59 -6.37
C ALA A 137 -14.66 -9.59 -7.80
N ARG A 138 -15.19 -10.74 -8.25
CA ARG A 138 -15.85 -10.87 -9.55
C ARG A 138 -17.14 -10.05 -9.64
N SER A 139 -17.98 -10.11 -8.60
CA SER A 139 -19.23 -9.31 -8.52
C SER A 139 -18.93 -7.81 -8.61
N ARG A 140 -17.88 -7.34 -7.91
CA ARG A 140 -17.47 -5.93 -7.94
C ARG A 140 -16.94 -5.50 -9.31
N LEU A 141 -16.19 -6.35 -10.00
CA LEU A 141 -15.72 -6.07 -11.37
C LEU A 141 -16.86 -5.99 -12.39
N GLN A 142 -17.85 -6.88 -12.27
CA GLN A 142 -18.95 -6.98 -13.22
C GLN A 142 -20.02 -5.91 -13.04
N GLY A 143 -19.94 -5.09 -11.98
CA GLY A 143 -20.92 -4.05 -11.71
C GLY A 143 -22.32 -4.61 -11.42
N THR A 144 -22.40 -5.77 -10.75
CA THR A 144 -23.68 -6.42 -10.38
C THR A 144 -24.54 -5.51 -9.50
N ASP A 145 -25.85 -5.76 -9.45
CA ASP A 145 -26.83 -4.99 -8.66
C ASP A 145 -26.31 -4.65 -7.25
N ASP A 146 -26.60 -3.43 -6.78
CA ASP A 146 -26.06 -2.84 -5.55
C ASP A 146 -26.34 -3.73 -4.33
N LYS A 147 -27.48 -4.44 -4.32
CA LYS A 147 -27.86 -5.35 -3.22
C LYS A 147 -26.98 -6.60 -3.17
N ASP A 148 -26.71 -7.23 -4.31
CA ASP A 148 -25.91 -8.46 -4.39
C ASP A 148 -24.43 -8.16 -4.13
N SER A 149 -23.97 -6.99 -4.57
CA SER A 149 -22.65 -6.44 -4.28
C SER A 149 -22.46 -6.20 -2.76
N ILE A 150 -23.46 -5.64 -2.07
CA ILE A 150 -23.41 -5.46 -0.62
C ILE A 150 -23.43 -6.80 0.11
N GLN A 151 -24.28 -7.74 -0.30
CA GLN A 151 -24.39 -9.05 0.35
C GLN A 151 -23.09 -9.85 0.21
N SER A 152 -22.49 -9.87 -0.99
CA SER A 152 -21.21 -10.55 -1.23
C SER A 152 -20.07 -9.90 -0.42
N HIS A 153 -20.05 -8.58 -0.31
CA HIS A 153 -19.11 -7.84 0.52
C HIS A 153 -19.21 -8.22 2.01
N LEU A 154 -20.42 -8.19 2.59
CA LEU A 154 -20.64 -8.55 3.99
C LEU A 154 -20.27 -10.00 4.28
N THR A 155 -20.57 -10.90 3.34
CA THR A 155 -20.22 -12.33 3.45
C THR A 155 -18.70 -12.53 3.44
N ALA A 156 -17.99 -11.87 2.51
CA ALA A 156 -16.53 -11.94 2.41
C ALA A 156 -15.86 -11.40 3.68
N ILE A 157 -16.30 -10.25 4.20
CA ILE A 157 -15.78 -9.69 5.45
C ILE A 157 -16.05 -10.61 6.64
N SER A 158 -17.27 -11.13 6.77
CA SER A 158 -17.62 -12.00 7.90
C SER A 158 -16.77 -13.26 7.94
N ASN A 159 -16.47 -13.87 6.78
CA ASN A 159 -15.60 -15.04 6.74
C ASN A 159 -14.13 -14.68 6.93
N LEU A 160 -13.69 -13.52 6.43
CA LEU A 160 -12.34 -13.04 6.73
C LEU A 160 -12.14 -12.88 8.24
N SER A 161 -13.11 -12.29 8.95
CA SER A 161 -13.02 -12.16 10.41
C SER A 161 -12.83 -13.51 11.12
N LYS A 162 -13.57 -14.56 10.72
CA LYS A 162 -13.42 -15.91 11.31
C LYS A 162 -12.02 -16.49 11.09
N VAL A 163 -11.46 -16.33 9.90
CA VAL A 163 -10.12 -16.85 9.57
C VAL A 163 -9.01 -16.03 10.24
N ILE A 164 -9.24 -14.73 10.46
CA ILE A 164 -8.34 -13.89 11.26
C ILE A 164 -8.38 -14.32 12.74
N GLU A 165 -9.54 -14.68 13.28
CA GLU A 165 -9.67 -15.17 14.66
C GLU A 165 -8.88 -16.48 14.90
N SER A 166 -8.77 -17.34 13.90
CA SER A 166 -7.90 -18.52 13.95
C SER A 166 -6.43 -18.24 13.61
N ALA A 167 -6.09 -16.98 13.35
CA ALA A 167 -4.76 -16.52 12.93
C ALA A 167 -4.21 -17.29 11.71
N HIS A 168 -5.06 -17.77 10.80
CA HIS A 168 -4.60 -18.59 9.69
C HIS A 168 -4.02 -17.71 8.54
N PRO A 169 -2.83 -18.00 7.99
CA PRO A 169 -2.17 -17.16 6.98
C PRO A 169 -2.99 -16.92 5.70
N VAL A 170 -3.89 -17.84 5.34
CA VAL A 170 -4.81 -17.67 4.20
C VAL A 170 -5.71 -16.42 4.32
N ALA A 171 -5.90 -15.87 5.52
CA ALA A 171 -6.55 -14.56 5.69
C ALA A 171 -5.86 -13.44 4.88
N LEU A 172 -4.57 -13.57 4.57
CA LEU A 172 -3.83 -12.60 3.75
C LEU A 172 -4.42 -12.43 2.34
N PHE A 173 -5.03 -13.46 1.75
CA PHE A 173 -5.72 -13.34 0.46
C PHE A 173 -6.94 -12.41 0.54
N GLY A 174 -7.74 -12.56 1.60
CA GLY A 174 -8.88 -11.69 1.86
C GLY A 174 -8.44 -10.26 2.15
N ILE A 175 -7.43 -10.08 3.02
CA ILE A 175 -6.84 -8.78 3.34
C ILE A 175 -6.29 -8.11 2.06
N GLY A 176 -5.54 -8.85 1.24
CA GLY A 176 -5.01 -8.40 -0.04
C GLY A 176 -6.09 -7.95 -1.00
N THR A 177 -7.21 -8.68 -1.05
CA THR A 177 -8.36 -8.33 -1.90
C THR A 177 -8.96 -7.00 -1.49
N PHE A 178 -9.23 -6.80 -0.19
CA PHE A 178 -9.79 -5.54 0.29
C PHE A 178 -8.81 -4.37 0.10
N ALA A 179 -7.52 -4.58 0.38
CA ALA A 179 -6.49 -3.59 0.11
C ALA A 179 -6.45 -3.20 -1.38
N MET A 180 -6.46 -4.18 -2.27
CA MET A 180 -6.45 -3.99 -3.73
C MET A 180 -7.63 -3.14 -4.20
N PHE A 181 -8.86 -3.46 -3.79
CA PHE A 181 -10.03 -2.65 -4.17
C PHE A 181 -10.00 -1.23 -3.61
N GLU A 182 -9.42 -1.02 -2.43
CA GLU A 182 -9.29 0.32 -1.85
C GLU A 182 -8.23 1.18 -2.54
N VAL A 183 -7.16 0.55 -3.04
CA VAL A 183 -6.09 1.20 -3.83
C VAL A 183 -6.56 1.46 -5.25
N CYS A 184 -7.07 0.45 -5.95
CA CYS A 184 -7.39 0.53 -7.38
C CYS A 184 -8.77 1.12 -7.70
N CYS A 185 -9.76 0.98 -6.80
CA CYS A 185 -11.14 1.40 -7.08
C CYS A 185 -11.63 2.55 -6.18
N GLY A 186 -10.75 3.17 -5.39
CA GLY A 186 -11.11 4.19 -4.40
C GLY A 186 -10.10 5.33 -4.27
N PRO A 187 -10.34 6.31 -3.39
CA PRO A 187 -9.42 7.41 -3.11
C PRO A 187 -8.27 7.00 -2.16
N PHE A 188 -7.72 5.78 -2.31
CA PHE A 188 -6.83 5.16 -1.32
C PHE A 188 -7.51 5.08 0.08
N GLY A 189 -8.63 4.35 0.15
CA GLY A 189 -9.57 4.29 1.29
C GLY A 189 -8.97 4.17 2.71
N GLN A 190 -8.94 2.96 3.27
CA GLN A 190 -8.32 2.63 4.56
C GLN A 190 -7.24 1.55 4.35
N TRP A 191 -6.59 1.55 3.18
CA TRP A 191 -5.72 0.47 2.72
C TRP A 191 -4.62 0.13 3.75
N HIS A 192 -4.06 1.16 4.38
CA HIS A 192 -3.08 1.08 5.46
C HIS A 192 -3.53 0.19 6.62
N ARG A 193 -4.83 0.15 6.94
CA ARG A 193 -5.36 -0.72 8.00
C ARG A 193 -5.34 -2.19 7.59
N HIS A 194 -5.68 -2.47 6.33
CA HIS A 194 -5.58 -3.82 5.78
C HIS A 194 -4.12 -4.27 5.76
N VAL A 195 -3.23 -3.42 5.27
CA VAL A 195 -1.78 -3.70 5.25
C VAL A 195 -1.21 -3.88 6.66
N GLN A 196 -1.62 -3.07 7.64
CA GLN A 196 -1.22 -3.23 9.04
C GLN A 196 -1.78 -4.51 9.68
N GLY A 197 -3.01 -4.90 9.32
CA GLY A 197 -3.59 -6.18 9.70
C GLY A 197 -2.82 -7.36 9.11
N ALA A 198 -2.42 -7.27 7.83
CA ALA A 198 -1.57 -8.26 7.19
C ALA A 198 -0.21 -8.37 7.89
N ARG A 199 0.43 -7.24 8.20
CA ARG A 199 1.69 -7.22 8.97
C ARG A 199 1.54 -7.90 10.32
N SER A 200 0.51 -7.53 11.08
CA SER A 200 0.26 -8.11 12.42
C SER A 200 0.00 -9.61 12.36
N LEU A 201 -0.72 -10.08 11.33
CA LEU A 201 -0.93 -11.50 11.09
C LEU A 201 0.37 -12.20 10.69
N LEU A 202 1.18 -11.58 9.82
CA LEU A 202 2.45 -12.13 9.37
C LEU A 202 3.45 -12.26 10.52
N ASP A 203 3.51 -11.29 11.45
CA ASP A 203 4.36 -11.33 12.63
C ASP A 203 4.06 -12.53 13.56
N LEU A 204 2.86 -13.13 13.48
CA LEU A 204 2.54 -14.37 14.22
C LEU A 204 3.21 -15.61 13.63
N HIS A 205 3.57 -15.57 12.35
CA HIS A 205 4.10 -16.72 11.60
C HIS A 205 5.56 -16.52 11.16
N CYS A 206 6.00 -15.29 11.00
CA CYS A 206 7.28 -14.95 10.38
C CYS A 206 8.01 -13.86 11.17
N HIS A 207 9.28 -14.12 11.50
CA HIS A 207 10.16 -13.18 12.19
C HIS A 207 11.39 -12.81 11.33
N ASN A 208 11.61 -13.54 10.24
CA ASN A 208 12.73 -13.36 9.34
C ASN A 208 12.38 -13.83 7.91
N GLN A 209 13.28 -13.60 6.96
CA GLN A 209 13.08 -13.95 5.56
C GLN A 209 12.83 -15.45 5.34
N THR A 210 13.56 -16.30 6.05
CA THR A 210 13.44 -17.76 5.92
C THR A 210 12.06 -18.25 6.33
N ASP A 211 11.43 -17.62 7.33
CA ASP A 211 10.06 -17.96 7.72
C ASP A 211 9.05 -17.62 6.60
N ILE A 212 9.23 -16.47 5.93
CA ILE A 212 8.42 -16.10 4.76
C ILE A 212 8.61 -17.10 3.63
N ASP A 213 9.86 -17.47 3.33
CA ASP A 213 10.17 -18.41 2.26
C ASP A 213 9.50 -19.78 2.53
N ASN A 214 9.59 -20.27 3.77
CA ASN A 214 8.93 -21.51 4.18
C ASN A 214 7.40 -21.41 4.09
N LEU A 215 6.82 -20.30 4.55
CA LEU A 215 5.37 -20.09 4.55
C LEU A 215 4.81 -19.98 3.12
N THR A 216 5.52 -19.27 2.24
CA THR A 216 5.12 -19.08 0.83
C THR A 216 5.30 -20.34 -0.01
N GLN A 217 6.24 -21.23 0.35
CA GLN A 217 6.32 -22.57 -0.23
C GLN A 217 5.15 -23.47 0.18
N GLN A 218 4.59 -23.27 1.37
CA GLN A 218 3.47 -24.07 1.87
C GLN A 218 2.12 -23.63 1.30
N ILE A 219 1.96 -22.34 0.98
CA ILE A 219 0.71 -21.76 0.53
C ILE A 219 0.91 -21.12 -0.86
N PRO A 220 0.51 -21.83 -1.94
CA PRO A 220 0.63 -21.33 -3.30
C PRO A 220 0.01 -19.95 -3.50
N GLY A 221 0.69 -19.07 -4.25
CA GLY A 221 0.24 -17.70 -4.51
C GLY A 221 0.37 -16.72 -3.35
N LEU A 222 0.80 -17.16 -2.15
CA LEU A 222 0.97 -16.26 -1.02
C LEU A 222 2.09 -15.24 -1.24
N ALA A 223 3.18 -15.65 -1.89
CA ALA A 223 4.29 -14.75 -2.24
C ALA A 223 3.78 -13.57 -3.10
N ASP A 224 2.93 -13.85 -4.08
CA ASP A 224 2.34 -12.84 -4.94
C ASP A 224 1.46 -11.86 -4.13
N VAL A 225 0.60 -12.36 -3.25
CA VAL A 225 -0.24 -11.53 -2.37
C VAL A 225 0.61 -10.62 -1.47
N LEU A 226 1.68 -11.17 -0.87
CA LEU A 226 2.60 -10.40 -0.05
C LEU A 226 3.33 -9.32 -0.87
N ALA A 227 3.71 -9.64 -2.10
CA ALA A 227 4.33 -8.68 -3.01
C ALA A 227 3.40 -7.48 -3.29
N TYR A 228 2.10 -7.70 -3.51
CA TYR A 228 1.12 -6.60 -3.62
C TYR A 228 1.05 -5.75 -2.35
N LEU A 229 0.98 -6.39 -1.17
CA LEU A 229 0.85 -5.67 0.10
C LEU A 229 2.08 -4.82 0.41
N VAL A 230 3.28 -5.36 0.18
CA VAL A 230 4.54 -4.64 0.36
C VAL A 230 4.72 -3.51 -0.67
N TRP A 231 4.25 -3.73 -1.90
CA TRP A 231 4.20 -2.68 -2.91
C TRP A 231 3.25 -1.53 -2.51
N PHE A 232 2.06 -1.86 -2.00
CA PHE A 232 1.09 -0.87 -1.53
C PHE A 232 1.60 -0.10 -0.31
N ASP A 233 2.36 -0.74 0.57
CA ASP A 233 3.01 -0.05 1.71
C ASP A 233 3.88 1.11 1.25
N VAL A 234 4.80 0.89 0.30
CA VAL A 234 5.68 1.97 -0.20
C VAL A 234 4.91 2.99 -1.00
N THR A 235 4.19 2.54 -2.01
CA THR A 235 3.53 3.44 -2.97
C THR A 235 2.42 4.24 -2.29
N GLY A 236 1.65 3.61 -1.40
CA GLY A 236 0.63 4.27 -0.61
C GLY A 236 1.20 5.28 0.39
N THR A 237 2.34 4.98 1.02
CA THR A 237 3.03 5.92 1.91
C THR A 237 3.51 7.15 1.15
N LEU A 238 4.14 6.96 -0.02
CA LEU A 238 4.58 8.08 -0.88
C LEU A 238 3.43 8.97 -1.34
N VAL A 239 2.29 8.38 -1.70
CA VAL A 239 1.13 9.12 -2.21
C VAL A 239 0.44 9.91 -1.11
N ARG A 240 0.37 9.37 0.11
CA ARG A 240 -0.37 10.02 1.21
C ARG A 240 0.48 10.99 2.03
N GLU A 241 1.80 10.83 2.03
CA GLU A 241 2.71 11.69 2.79
C GLU A 241 2.40 11.73 4.32
N ASP A 242 1.80 10.66 4.87
CA ASP A 242 1.24 10.69 6.23
C ASP A 242 1.48 9.43 7.10
N GLY A 243 2.50 8.64 6.80
CA GLY A 243 2.78 7.42 7.56
C GLY A 243 4.23 6.96 7.49
N ALA A 244 4.62 6.14 8.47
CA ALA A 244 5.80 5.31 8.36
C ALA A 244 5.47 4.04 7.59
N LEU A 245 6.50 3.45 6.98
CA LEU A 245 6.39 2.14 6.34
C LEU A 245 5.94 1.09 7.38
N ILE A 246 4.97 0.26 6.99
CA ILE A 246 4.38 -0.78 7.82
C ILE A 246 5.26 -2.03 7.82
N PHE A 247 5.86 -2.36 6.68
CA PHE A 247 6.76 -3.51 6.54
C PHE A 247 8.23 -3.10 6.69
N ASP A 248 8.99 -3.95 7.38
CA ASP A 248 10.44 -3.81 7.48
C ASP A 248 11.13 -4.16 6.15
N ASP A 249 12.40 -3.79 6.00
CA ASP A 249 13.16 -4.00 4.77
C ASP A 249 13.24 -5.46 4.34
N TRP A 250 13.36 -6.39 5.29
CA TRP A 250 13.47 -7.81 4.97
C TRP A 250 12.21 -8.35 4.29
N HIS A 251 11.01 -7.86 4.64
CA HIS A 251 9.77 -8.23 3.94
C HIS A 251 9.80 -7.86 2.44
N ARG A 252 10.59 -6.84 2.06
CA ARG A 252 10.66 -6.34 0.68
C ARG A 252 11.44 -7.24 -0.25
N ASN A 253 12.21 -8.18 0.30
CA ASN A 253 12.92 -9.18 -0.49
C ASN A 253 11.98 -10.14 -1.23
N ILE A 254 10.68 -10.16 -0.87
CA ILE A 254 9.64 -10.90 -1.61
C ILE A 254 9.41 -10.33 -3.03
N LEU A 255 9.84 -9.08 -3.28
CA LEU A 255 9.70 -8.44 -4.59
C LEU A 255 10.82 -8.92 -5.52
N HIS A 256 10.48 -9.88 -6.39
CA HIS A 256 11.43 -10.43 -7.37
C HIS A 256 11.40 -9.68 -8.70
N GLN A 257 12.39 -9.95 -9.55
CA GLN A 257 12.51 -9.33 -10.87
C GLN A 257 11.27 -9.55 -11.76
N SER A 258 10.57 -10.66 -11.60
CA SER A 258 9.30 -10.95 -12.29
C SER A 258 8.21 -9.94 -11.88
N PHE A 259 8.07 -9.65 -10.59
CA PHE A 259 7.15 -8.64 -10.08
C PHE A 259 7.46 -7.26 -10.67
N PHE A 260 8.71 -6.81 -10.58
CA PHE A 260 9.14 -5.53 -11.16
C PHE A 260 8.92 -5.45 -12.66
N SER A 261 9.14 -6.56 -13.38
CA SER A 261 8.88 -6.66 -14.81
C SER A 261 7.40 -6.52 -15.14
N SER A 262 6.51 -7.04 -14.29
CA SER A 262 5.06 -6.97 -14.46
C SER A 262 4.49 -5.58 -14.14
N VAL A 263 5.00 -4.88 -13.12
CA VAL A 263 4.61 -3.48 -12.84
C VAL A 263 5.21 -2.50 -13.86
N GLY A 264 6.36 -2.86 -14.44
CA GLY A 264 7.18 -1.94 -15.24
C GLY A 264 7.97 -0.94 -14.41
N CYS A 265 8.06 -1.12 -13.08
CA CYS A 265 8.91 -0.30 -12.21
C CYS A 265 10.30 -0.94 -12.10
N PRO A 266 11.38 -0.25 -12.49
CA PRO A 266 12.73 -0.76 -12.28
C PRO A 266 13.06 -0.93 -10.79
N PRO A 267 13.81 -1.99 -10.40
CA PRO A 267 14.17 -2.21 -8.99
C PRO A 267 14.91 -1.02 -8.37
N ASP A 268 15.82 -0.40 -9.11
CA ASP A 268 16.58 0.78 -8.65
C ASP A 268 15.68 2.01 -8.43
N THR A 269 14.58 2.12 -9.18
CA THR A 269 13.57 3.15 -8.95
C THR A 269 12.72 2.84 -7.72
N TYR A 270 12.39 1.57 -7.47
CA TYR A 270 11.69 1.17 -6.26
C TYR A 270 12.54 1.40 -5.00
N ASP A 271 13.85 1.16 -5.06
CA ASP A 271 14.76 1.48 -3.95
C ASP A 271 14.70 2.97 -3.59
N LEU A 272 14.70 3.85 -4.61
CA LEU A 272 14.49 5.29 -4.40
C LEU A 272 13.14 5.56 -3.73
N PHE A 273 12.07 4.86 -4.12
CA PHE A 273 10.76 5.00 -3.47
C PHE A 273 10.78 4.61 -1.99
N VAL A 274 11.47 3.53 -1.62
CA VAL A 274 11.64 3.12 -0.22
C VAL A 274 12.37 4.20 0.57
N HIS A 275 13.47 4.73 0.04
CA HIS A 275 14.23 5.80 0.70
C HIS A 275 13.40 7.08 0.89
N LEU A 276 12.66 7.48 -0.13
CA LEU A 276 11.74 8.60 -0.03
C LEU A 276 10.71 8.33 1.06
N ALA A 277 10.04 7.17 1.04
CA ALA A 277 9.02 6.85 2.05
C ALA A 277 9.56 6.85 3.49
N LYS A 278 10.79 6.37 3.72
CA LYS A 278 11.43 6.39 5.04
C LYS A 278 11.74 7.78 5.57
N GLN A 279 12.28 8.67 4.71
CA GLN A 279 12.70 10.02 5.13
C GLN A 279 11.58 10.82 5.78
N GLU A 280 10.33 10.61 5.37
CA GLU A 280 9.17 11.32 5.93
C GLU A 280 8.93 10.97 7.40
N SER A 281 9.16 9.72 7.79
CA SER A 281 9.07 9.25 9.17
C SER A 281 10.34 9.55 10.00
N GLU A 282 11.51 9.57 9.35
CA GLU A 282 12.80 9.76 10.02
C GLU A 282 13.14 11.23 10.26
N PHE A 283 12.53 12.14 9.50
CA PHE A 283 12.70 13.59 9.67
C PHE A 283 12.22 14.07 11.06
N GLU A 284 11.15 13.47 11.59
CA GLU A 284 10.67 13.77 12.94
C GLU A 284 11.57 13.22 14.05
N SER A 285 12.38 12.18 13.76
CA SER A 285 13.15 11.44 14.77
C SER A 285 14.66 11.70 14.78
N ARG A 286 15.20 12.55 13.89
CA ARG A 286 16.66 12.84 13.76
C ARG A 286 17.51 11.56 13.72
N SER A 287 17.09 10.59 12.91
CA SER A 287 17.81 9.33 12.71
C SER A 287 19.16 9.56 12.02
N ARG A 288 20.22 8.87 12.49
CA ARG A 288 21.57 8.92 11.86
C ARG A 288 21.65 8.15 10.53
N ASN A 289 20.61 7.41 10.17
CA ASN A 289 20.57 6.59 8.95
C ASN A 289 19.82 7.27 7.79
N ALA A 290 19.30 8.49 8.00
CA ALA A 290 18.63 9.23 6.93
C ALA A 290 19.64 9.63 5.85
N LEU A 291 19.32 9.35 4.59
CA LEU A 291 20.14 9.78 3.46
C LEU A 291 20.34 11.29 3.49
N SER A 292 21.56 11.73 3.20
CA SER A 292 21.86 13.13 3.00
C SER A 292 21.13 13.67 1.77
N ILE A 293 20.91 15.00 1.75
CA ILE A 293 20.35 15.71 0.61
C ILE A 293 21.14 15.43 -0.67
N ALA A 294 22.48 15.35 -0.57
CA ALA A 294 23.35 15.08 -1.70
C ALA A 294 23.16 13.66 -2.26
N GLU A 295 23.02 12.65 -1.40
CA GLU A 295 22.75 11.28 -1.82
C GLU A 295 21.38 11.16 -2.49
N LEU A 296 20.33 11.75 -1.90
CA LEU A 296 18.99 11.72 -2.50
C LEU A 296 18.96 12.43 -3.86
N SER A 297 19.65 13.57 -3.98
CA SER A 297 19.81 14.28 -5.26
C SER A 297 20.53 13.43 -6.29
N THR A 298 21.57 12.71 -5.89
CA THR A 298 22.34 11.83 -6.76
C THR A 298 21.50 10.67 -7.26
N MET A 299 20.74 10.02 -6.37
CA MET A 299 19.81 8.95 -6.75
C MET A 299 18.74 9.45 -7.72
N ALA A 300 18.13 10.61 -7.45
CA ALA A 300 17.13 11.22 -8.31
C ALA A 300 17.69 11.54 -9.71
N MET A 301 18.91 12.10 -9.79
CA MET A 301 19.58 12.37 -11.06
C MET A 301 19.92 11.09 -11.82
N ASP A 302 20.39 10.04 -11.13
CA ASP A 302 20.67 8.74 -11.74
C ASP A 302 19.41 8.14 -12.40
N GLN A 303 18.23 8.31 -11.77
CA GLN A 303 16.96 7.89 -12.39
C GLN A 303 16.67 8.62 -13.70
N VAL A 304 16.95 9.92 -13.79
CA VAL A 304 16.74 10.72 -15.01
C VAL A 304 17.77 10.35 -16.09
N LEU A 305 19.02 10.06 -15.71
CA LEU A 305 20.08 9.72 -16.66
C LEU A 305 19.88 8.34 -17.30
N ARG A 306 19.15 7.44 -16.65
CA ARG A 306 18.85 6.07 -17.13
C ARG A 306 17.66 5.98 -18.07
N LEU A 307 17.08 7.11 -18.47
CA LEU A 307 15.97 7.14 -19.40
C LEU A 307 16.45 6.74 -20.80
N ASP A 308 15.84 5.71 -21.35
CA ASP A 308 15.99 5.33 -22.75
C ASP A 308 14.83 5.90 -23.56
N SER A 309 15.05 7.04 -24.22
CA SER A 309 14.05 7.65 -25.09
C SER A 309 13.72 6.82 -26.34
N SER A 310 14.50 5.78 -26.64
CA SER A 310 14.29 4.91 -27.80
C SER A 310 13.35 3.74 -27.50
N ASP A 311 13.19 3.35 -26.23
CA ASP A 311 12.27 2.28 -25.83
C ASP A 311 10.82 2.80 -25.75
N GLN A 312 10.06 2.52 -26.80
CA GLN A 312 8.65 2.90 -26.94
C GLN A 312 7.69 1.77 -26.56
N THR A 313 8.19 0.69 -25.93
CA THR A 313 7.31 -0.37 -25.41
C THR A 313 6.50 0.14 -24.21
N ASP A 314 5.32 -0.44 -23.95
CA ASP A 314 4.51 -0.08 -22.78
C ASP A 314 5.30 -0.20 -21.47
N ARG A 315 6.19 -1.21 -21.40
CA ARG A 315 7.10 -1.41 -20.27
C ARG A 315 8.16 -0.31 -20.17
N GLY A 316 8.79 0.08 -21.29
CA GLY A 316 9.74 1.18 -21.33
C GLY A 316 9.10 2.51 -20.92
N LEU A 317 7.89 2.77 -21.40
CA LEU A 317 7.10 3.94 -21.02
C LEU A 317 6.73 3.93 -19.53
N ALA A 318 6.28 2.78 -18.99
CA ALA A 318 6.01 2.64 -17.55
C ALA A 318 7.28 2.89 -16.71
N ALA A 319 8.41 2.32 -17.11
CA ALA A 319 9.69 2.53 -16.43
C ALA A 319 10.11 4.00 -16.45
N ALA A 320 9.96 4.69 -17.59
CA ALA A 320 10.23 6.11 -17.70
C ALA A 320 9.33 6.93 -16.77
N VAL A 321 8.02 6.62 -16.70
CA VAL A 321 7.07 7.28 -15.79
C VAL A 321 7.49 7.12 -14.33
N TYR A 322 7.84 5.90 -13.90
CA TYR A 322 8.31 5.68 -12.53
C TYR A 322 9.62 6.43 -12.22
N ARG A 323 10.59 6.40 -13.14
CA ARG A 323 11.86 7.13 -12.99
C ARG A 323 11.62 8.64 -12.83
N TYR A 324 10.80 9.22 -13.70
CA TYR A 324 10.42 10.63 -13.59
C TYR A 324 9.66 10.93 -12.30
N ALA A 325 8.70 10.09 -11.91
CA ALA A 325 7.94 10.28 -10.67
C ALA A 325 8.86 10.29 -9.44
N GLY A 326 9.80 9.35 -9.35
CA GLY A 326 10.78 9.29 -8.27
C GLY A 326 11.66 10.52 -8.21
N ALA A 327 12.19 10.96 -9.35
CA ALA A 327 13.00 12.17 -9.43
C ALA A 327 12.21 13.43 -9.02
N ILE A 328 10.97 13.58 -9.52
CA ILE A 328 10.10 14.72 -9.17
C ILE A 328 9.80 14.75 -7.68
N VAL A 329 9.41 13.62 -7.08
CA VAL A 329 9.12 13.53 -5.64
C VAL A 329 10.36 13.85 -4.82
N ALA A 330 11.52 13.32 -5.19
CA ALA A 330 12.79 13.62 -4.54
C ALA A 330 13.11 15.11 -4.57
N PHE A 331 13.11 15.74 -5.75
CA PHE A 331 13.39 17.17 -5.87
C PHE A 331 12.35 18.05 -5.17
N ALA A 332 11.07 17.66 -5.19
CA ALA A 332 10.02 18.38 -4.46
C ALA A 332 10.24 18.34 -2.95
N ARG A 333 10.73 17.24 -2.39
CA ARG A 333 11.09 17.13 -0.97
C ARG A 333 12.33 17.95 -0.64
N LEU A 334 13.36 17.89 -1.47
CA LEU A 334 14.56 18.71 -1.32
C LEU A 334 14.24 20.21 -1.33
N TYR A 335 13.35 20.65 -2.22
CA TYR A 335 12.88 22.02 -2.26
C TYR A 335 12.14 22.42 -0.97
N ARG A 336 11.24 21.56 -0.46
CA ARG A 336 10.55 21.79 0.83
C ARG A 336 11.52 21.96 2.00
N HIS A 337 12.64 21.22 2.01
CA HIS A 337 13.65 21.36 3.06
C HIS A 337 14.39 22.70 2.98
N HIS A 338 14.75 23.15 1.77
CA HIS A 338 15.41 24.44 1.58
C HIS A 338 14.53 25.64 1.98
N ASP A 339 13.21 25.55 1.75
CA ASP A 339 12.23 26.60 2.10
C ASP A 339 11.84 26.60 3.59
N GLN A 340 12.08 25.51 4.33
CA GLN A 340 11.89 25.48 5.80
C GLN A 340 13.06 26.12 6.55
N ASP A 341 14.26 26.11 5.98
CA ASP A 341 15.44 26.80 6.53
C ASP A 341 15.47 28.30 6.18
N GLN A 342 14.62 28.74 5.23
CA GLN A 342 14.45 30.15 4.85
C GLN A 342 13.03 30.61 5.20
N ASP A 343 12.89 31.39 6.27
CA ASP A 343 11.65 31.85 6.91
C ASP A 343 10.69 32.69 6.01
N GLN A 344 10.23 32.16 4.86
CA GLN A 344 9.22 32.78 3.98
C GLN A 344 8.25 31.75 3.37
N PRO A 345 6.93 31.95 3.51
CA PRO A 345 5.94 31.03 2.95
C PRO A 345 5.66 31.35 1.46
N GLY A 346 6.31 30.63 0.55
CA GLY A 346 5.93 30.56 -0.86
C GLY A 346 4.73 29.63 -1.11
N PRO A 347 3.93 29.84 -2.18
CA PRO A 347 2.83 28.93 -2.52
C PRO A 347 3.38 27.60 -3.05
N CYS A 348 3.25 26.55 -2.25
CA CYS A 348 3.73 25.20 -2.54
C CYS A 348 2.84 24.51 -3.60
N PRO A 349 3.39 24.02 -4.73
CA PRO A 349 2.67 23.16 -5.66
C PRO A 349 2.55 21.76 -5.07
N ARG A 350 1.33 21.34 -4.72
CA ARG A 350 1.03 19.93 -4.43
C ARG A 350 1.09 19.14 -5.74
N ALA A 351 2.19 18.42 -5.96
CA ALA A 351 2.25 17.42 -7.01
C ALA A 351 1.40 16.21 -6.60
N ILE A 352 0.13 16.19 -7.02
CA ILE A 352 -0.70 14.98 -6.94
C ILE A 352 -0.28 14.09 -8.10
N ILE A 353 0.65 13.17 -7.87
CA ILE A 353 0.93 12.09 -8.82
C ILE A 353 -0.11 10.99 -8.56
N GLN A 354 -1.22 11.02 -9.30
CA GLN A 354 -2.07 9.83 -9.44
C GLN A 354 -1.42 8.91 -10.46
N ILE A 355 -0.60 7.96 -9.98
CA ILE A 355 -0.23 6.81 -10.81
C ILE A 355 -1.48 5.94 -10.93
N LYS A 356 -2.24 6.12 -12.00
CA LYS A 356 -3.25 5.15 -12.40
C LYS A 356 -2.54 3.95 -12.99
N ILE A 357 -2.51 2.86 -12.24
CA ILE A 357 -2.22 1.53 -12.76
C ILE A 357 -3.47 1.14 -13.53
N ASN A 358 -3.39 1.08 -14.87
CA ASN A 358 -4.49 0.62 -15.73
C ASN A 358 -4.57 -0.91 -15.72
#